data_AF-A0A0R3E128-F1
#
_entry.id   AF-A0A0R3E128-F1
#
_cell.length_a   1.000
_cell.length_b   1.000
_cell.length_c   1.000
_cell.angle_alpha   90.00
_cell.angle_beta   90.00
_cell.angle_gamma   90.00
#
_symmetry.space_group_name_H-M   'P 1'
#
loop_
_entity.id
_entity.type
_entity.pdbx_description
1 polymer ?
#
loop_
_entity_poly.entity_id
_entity_poly.type
_entity_poly.pdbx_seq_one_letter_code
_entity_poly.pdbx_strand_id
1 'polypeptide(L)'
;MADDLYRLGYRVSETGTVVAAIEIPARLLEEAISSNLTSSCRLTPEGNLISELSFEYGNAPAGISISPMPLDQLIRATLNPQNLHMEEATIADLRAMLQKLEESTRAVRDTLARYVREEDSKYGVSAVK
;
A
#
# COMPACT_ATOMS: atom_id res chain seq x y z
N MET A 1 20.94 16.53 21.64
CA MET A 1 20.15 16.18 20.45
C MET A 1 19.39 17.43 20.08
N ALA A 2 19.54 17.94 18.85
CA ALA A 2 18.70 19.03 18.38
C ALA A 2 17.28 18.46 18.23
N ASP A 3 16.27 19.17 18.73
CA ASP A 3 14.88 18.82 18.43
C ASP A 3 14.68 19.14 16.94
N ASP A 4 14.26 18.14 16.15
CA ASP A 4 13.90 18.38 14.76
C ASP A 4 12.63 19.26 14.75
N LEU A 5 12.70 20.41 14.07
CA LEU A 5 11.62 21.40 13.99
C LEU A 5 11.22 21.61 12.53
N TYR A 6 9.92 21.58 12.27
CA TYR A 6 9.35 22.06 11.02
C TYR A 6 9.02 23.54 11.13
N ARG A 7 9.44 24.33 10.14
CA ARG A 7 9.16 25.76 10.10
C ARG A 7 8.17 26.08 8.98
N LEU A 8 6.98 26.55 9.36
CA LEU A 8 5.92 26.94 8.44
C LEU A 8 5.71 28.45 8.50
N GLY A 9 5.63 29.12 7.36
CA GLY A 9 5.51 30.57 7.37
C GLY A 9 5.45 31.23 6.01
N TYR A 10 5.30 32.54 6.03
CA TYR A 10 5.29 33.39 4.85
C TYR A 10 6.64 34.03 4.63
N ARG A 11 7.09 34.03 3.38
CA ARG A 11 8.28 34.76 2.94
C ARG A 11 7.93 35.70 1.79
N VAL A 12 8.64 36.81 1.70
CA VAL A 12 8.60 37.68 0.53
C VAL A 12 9.24 36.91 -0.62
N SER A 13 8.49 36.66 -1.69
CA SER A 13 8.94 35.82 -2.81
C SER A 13 10.21 36.36 -3.49
N GLU A 14 10.35 37.68 -3.59
CA GLU A 14 11.47 38.34 -4.28
C GLU A 14 12.76 38.37 -3.45
N THR A 15 12.67 38.55 -2.13
CA THR A 15 13.84 38.70 -1.25
C THR A 15 14.12 37.47 -0.40
N GLY A 16 13.20 36.49 -0.37
CA GLY A 16 13.26 35.33 0.51
C GLY A 16 13.12 35.65 2.00
N THR A 17 12.89 36.92 2.36
CA THR A 17 12.81 37.37 3.76
C THR A 17 11.56 36.78 4.41
N VAL A 18 11.72 36.11 5.55
CA VAL A 18 10.61 35.55 6.32
C VAL A 18 9.85 36.68 7.00
N VAL A 19 8.55 36.78 6.70
CA VAL A 19 7.64 37.78 7.25
C VAL A 19 7.07 37.30 8.58
N ALA A 20 6.69 36.02 8.62
CA ALA A 20 6.20 35.35 9.81
C ALA A 20 6.45 33.86 9.66
N ALA A 21 6.84 33.19 10.74
CA ALA A 21 6.93 31.74 10.79
C ALA A 21 6.59 31.21 12.17
N ILE A 22 6.05 30.00 12.19
CA ILE A 22 5.88 29.18 13.39
C ILE A 22 6.84 27.99 13.30
N GLU A 23 7.32 27.56 14.46
CA GLU A 23 8.14 26.36 14.61
C GLU A 23 7.31 25.30 15.29
N ILE A 24 7.24 24.12 14.67
CA ILE A 24 6.46 22.98 15.14
C ILE A 24 7.45 21.84 15.41
N PRO A 25 7.51 21.33 16.65
CA PRO A 25 8.27 20.12 16.95
C PRO A 25 7.88 18.96 16.03
N ALA A 26 8.87 18.33 15.39
CA ALA A 26 8.65 17.20 14.48
C ALA A 26 7.81 16.11 15.14
N ARG A 27 8.10 15.81 16.42
CA ARG A 27 7.33 14.83 17.20
C ARG A 27 5.84 15.12 17.25
N LEU A 28 5.42 16.38 17.42
CA LEU A 28 4.01 16.73 17.47
C LEU A 28 3.34 16.56 16.10
N LEU A 29 4.06 16.87 15.02
CA LEU A 29 3.56 16.69 13.67
C LEU A 29 3.46 15.19 13.31
N GLU A 30 4.48 14.41 13.62
CA GLU A 30 4.52 12.96 13.42
C GLU A 30 3.41 12.28 14.21
N GLU A 31 3.23 12.63 15.49
CA GLU A 31 2.16 12.09 16.32
C GLU A 31 0.79 12.43 15.75
N ALA A 32 0.55 13.68 15.34
CA ALA A 32 -0.71 14.10 14.74
C ALA A 32 -0.97 13.44 13.38
N ILE A 33 0.07 13.21 12.56
CA ILE A 33 -0.05 12.48 11.30
C ILE A 33 -0.39 11.02 11.59
N SER A 34 0.39 10.35 12.42
CA SER A 34 0.20 8.94 12.75
C SER A 34 -1.14 8.66 13.43
N SER A 35 -1.66 9.57 14.25
CA SER A 35 -2.95 9.37 14.93
C SER A 35 -4.17 9.51 14.02
N ASN A 36 -4.06 10.23 12.90
CA ASN A 36 -5.19 10.54 12.00
C ASN A 36 -5.04 9.91 10.61
N LEU A 37 -3.92 9.25 10.33
CA LEU A 37 -3.68 8.53 9.09
C LEU A 37 -4.21 7.11 9.19
N THR A 38 -5.17 6.77 8.34
CA THR A 38 -5.59 5.40 8.10
C THR A 38 -5.07 4.95 6.74
N SER A 39 -4.40 3.80 6.70
CA SER A 39 -3.97 3.16 5.45
C SER A 39 -4.80 1.91 5.18
N SER A 40 -5.30 1.76 3.96
CA SER A 40 -5.90 0.52 3.48
C SER A 40 -5.23 0.04 2.21
N CYS A 41 -5.17 -1.27 2.03
CA CYS A 41 -4.66 -1.89 0.80
C CYS A 41 -5.71 -2.86 0.27
N ARG A 42 -5.98 -2.81 -1.04
CA ARG A 42 -6.79 -3.81 -1.73
C ARG A 42 -6.00 -4.45 -2.87
N LEU A 43 -6.23 -5.74 -3.10
CA LEU A 43 -5.76 -6.46 -4.27
C LEU A 43 -6.88 -6.53 -5.30
N THR A 44 -6.63 -6.08 -6.53
CA THR A 44 -7.59 -6.20 -7.64
C THR A 44 -7.56 -7.61 -8.24
N PRO A 45 -8.63 -8.05 -8.93
CA PRO A 45 -8.65 -9.34 -9.62
C PRO A 45 -7.54 -9.50 -10.67
N GLU A 46 -7.05 -8.40 -11.25
CA GLU A 46 -5.94 -8.37 -12.20
C GLU A 46 -4.56 -8.49 -11.52
N GLY A 47 -4.51 -8.58 -10.18
CA GLY A 47 -3.27 -8.73 -9.42
C GLY A 47 -2.56 -7.41 -9.10
N ASN A 48 -3.27 -6.28 -9.12
CA ASN A 48 -2.70 -4.99 -8.72
C ASN A 48 -3.02 -4.67 -7.26
N LEU A 49 -2.04 -4.20 -6.51
CA LEU A 49 -2.23 -3.63 -5.18
C LEU A 49 -2.53 -2.13 -5.31
N ILE A 50 -3.63 -1.70 -4.70
CA ILE A 50 -4.01 -0.30 -4.59
C ILE A 50 -3.94 0.06 -3.12
N SER A 51 -3.08 1.02 -2.80
CA SER A 51 -2.94 1.56 -1.45
C SER A 51 -3.66 2.90 -1.35
N GLU A 52 -4.50 3.04 -0.34
CA GLU A 52 -5.25 4.25 -0.08
C GLU A 52 -4.88 4.76 1.30
N LEU A 53 -4.44 6.01 1.36
CA LEU A 53 -4.20 6.73 2.59
C LEU A 53 -5.37 7.69 2.78
N SER A 54 -6.09 7.56 3.87
CA SER A 54 -7.11 8.53 4.27
C SER A 54 -6.65 9.28 5.51
N PHE A 55 -6.83 10.59 5.49
CA PHE A 55 -6.54 11.43 6.65
C PHE A 55 -7.87 11.95 7.21
N GLU A 56 -8.12 11.71 8.49
CA GLU A 56 -9.26 12.28 9.19
C GLU A 56 -8.92 13.73 9.59
N TYR A 57 -9.32 14.70 8.77
CA TYR A 57 -9.22 16.12 9.09
C TYR A 57 -10.51 16.86 8.77
N GLY A 58 -11.29 17.16 9.81
CA GLY A 58 -12.58 17.85 9.67
C GLY A 58 -13.64 17.01 8.95
N ASN A 59 -14.52 17.66 8.18
CA ASN A 59 -15.72 17.06 7.60
C ASN A 59 -15.53 16.39 6.22
N ALA A 60 -14.29 16.24 5.74
CA ALA A 60 -14.02 15.65 4.43
C ALA A 60 -12.80 14.73 4.49
N PRO A 61 -12.93 13.44 4.16
CA PRO A 61 -11.78 12.56 4.01
C PRO A 61 -10.97 13.00 2.80
N ALA A 62 -9.74 13.46 3.02
CA ALA A 62 -8.77 13.62 1.95
C ALA A 62 -8.10 12.25 1.72
N GLY A 63 -8.54 11.54 0.69
CA GLY A 63 -7.96 10.27 0.28
C GLY A 63 -6.84 10.49 -0.74
N ILE A 64 -5.63 10.02 -0.45
CA ILE A 64 -4.55 9.90 -1.42
C ILE A 64 -4.54 8.46 -1.90
N SER A 65 -4.95 8.26 -3.16
CA SER A 65 -4.76 6.98 -3.84
C SER A 65 -3.34 6.94 -4.37
N ILE A 66 -2.56 5.97 -3.90
CA ILE A 66 -1.22 5.70 -4.42
C ILE A 66 -1.40 4.88 -5.70
N SER A 67 -0.56 5.16 -6.70
CA SER A 67 -0.59 4.45 -7.99
C SER A 67 -0.69 2.93 -7.79
N PRO A 68 -1.56 2.24 -8.55
CA PRO A 68 -1.61 0.78 -8.53
C PRO A 68 -0.22 0.19 -8.79
N MET A 69 0.15 -0.82 -8.01
CA MET A 69 1.42 -1.53 -8.14
C MET A 69 1.15 -3.02 -8.41
N PRO A 70 1.70 -3.62 -9.47
CA PRO A 70 1.61 -5.05 -9.71
C PRO A 70 2.16 -5.87 -8.54
N LEU A 71 1.45 -6.93 -8.13
CA LEU A 71 1.85 -7.78 -7.01
C LEU A 71 3.23 -8.43 -7.24
N ASP A 72 3.54 -8.82 -8.48
CA ASP A 72 4.84 -9.39 -8.82
C ASP A 72 5.97 -8.37 -8.69
N GLN A 73 5.71 -7.11 -9.04
CA GLN A 73 6.67 -6.02 -8.82
C GLN A 73 6.94 -5.80 -7.33
N LEU A 74 5.91 -5.88 -6.48
CA LEU A 74 6.08 -5.75 -5.03
C LEU A 74 6.94 -6.90 -4.49
N ILE A 75 6.63 -8.14 -4.87
CA ILE A 75 7.39 -9.32 -4.45
C ILE A 75 8.86 -9.19 -4.87
N ARG A 76 9.13 -8.75 -6.12
CA ARG A 76 10.51 -8.52 -6.60
C ARG A 76 11.22 -7.43 -5.81
N ALA A 77 10.52 -6.36 -5.44
CA ALA A 77 11.07 -5.30 -4.61
C ALA A 77 11.43 -5.82 -3.21
N THR A 78 10.55 -6.59 -2.57
CA THR A 78 10.82 -7.23 -1.26
C THR A 78 12.02 -8.17 -1.32
N LEU A 79 12.12 -8.98 -2.38
CA LEU A 79 13.22 -9.93 -2.56
C LEU A 79 14.53 -9.29 -3.06
N ASN A 80 14.58 -7.97 -3.21
CA ASN A 80 15.81 -7.27 -3.54
C ASN A 80 16.85 -7.52 -2.42
N PRO A 81 18.09 -7.95 -2.73
CA PRO A 81 19.11 -8.23 -1.71
C PRO A 81 19.37 -7.08 -0.74
N GLN A 82 19.26 -5.83 -1.20
CA GLN A 82 19.43 -4.66 -0.34
C GLN A 82 18.30 -4.56 0.70
N ASN A 83 17.06 -4.77 0.27
CA ASN A 83 15.89 -4.72 1.15
C ASN A 83 15.90 -5.89 2.14
N LEU A 84 16.21 -7.11 1.67
CA LEU A 84 16.37 -8.27 2.54
C LEU A 84 17.48 -8.07 3.58
N HIS A 85 18.57 -7.40 3.20
CA HIS A 85 19.64 -7.07 4.14
C HIS A 85 19.20 -6.03 5.16
N MET A 86 18.47 -4.99 4.74
CA MET A 86 17.92 -3.96 5.63
C MET A 86 16.90 -4.52 6.62
N GLU A 87 16.11 -5.52 6.21
CA GLU A 87 15.13 -6.20 7.06
C GLU A 87 15.72 -7.35 7.89
N GLU A 88 17.04 -7.59 7.78
CA GLU A 88 17.73 -8.73 8.43
C GLU A 88 17.05 -10.09 8.14
N ALA A 89 16.47 -10.24 6.94
CA ALA A 89 15.64 -11.38 6.59
C ALA A 89 16.43 -12.70 6.62
N THR A 90 15.86 -13.72 7.26
CA THR A 90 16.49 -15.04 7.38
C THR A 90 15.99 -16.01 6.31
N ILE A 91 16.71 -17.13 6.13
CA ILE A 91 16.26 -18.23 5.27
C ILE A 91 14.90 -18.80 5.76
N ALA A 92 14.64 -18.77 7.07
CA ALA A 92 13.37 -19.22 7.61
C ALA A 92 12.21 -18.31 7.17
N ASP A 93 12.43 -16.99 7.16
CA ASP A 93 11.44 -16.01 6.70
C ASP A 93 11.13 -16.19 5.21
N LEU A 94 12.16 -16.40 4.38
CA LEU A 94 11.98 -16.64 2.94
C LEU A 94 11.23 -17.96 2.67
N ARG A 95 11.48 -19.02 3.46
CA ARG A 95 10.72 -20.27 3.36
C ARG A 95 9.26 -20.08 3.76
N ALA A 96 8.99 -19.33 4.83
CA ALA A 96 7.64 -19.01 5.26
C ALA A 96 6.90 -18.16 4.21
N MET A 97 7.59 -17.20 3.59
CA MET A 97 7.06 -16.39 2.48
C MET A 97 6.70 -17.28 1.27
N LEU A 98 7.59 -18.19 0.88
CA LEU A 98 7.33 -19.14 -0.21
C LEU A 98 6.08 -19.96 0.06
N GLN A 99 5.97 -20.55 1.26
CA GLN A 99 4.79 -21.34 1.63
C GLN A 99 3.48 -20.53 1.51
N LYS A 100 3.47 -19.29 2.02
CA LYS A 100 2.28 -18.41 1.92
C LYS A 100 1.91 -18.08 0.49
N LEU A 101 2.89 -17.86 -0.39
CA LEU A 101 2.65 -17.58 -1.81
C LEU A 101 2.11 -18.81 -2.55
N GLU A 102 2.58 -20.01 -2.22
CA GLU A 102 2.06 -21.26 -2.77
C GLU A 102 0.61 -21.52 -2.33
N GLU A 103 0.29 -21.28 -1.06
CA GLU A 103 -1.07 -21.34 -0.53
C GLU A 103 -2.00 -20.35 -1.23
N SER A 104 -1.55 -19.11 -1.43
CA SER A 104 -2.30 -18.08 -2.16
C SER A 104 -2.52 -18.48 -3.62
N THR A 105 -1.51 -19.05 -4.28
CA THR A 105 -1.62 -19.57 -5.64
C THR A 105 -2.64 -20.71 -5.73
N ARG A 106 -2.66 -21.61 -4.74
CA ARG A 106 -3.65 -22.69 -4.67
C ARG A 106 -5.07 -22.12 -4.53
N ALA A 107 -5.28 -21.13 -3.66
CA ALA A 107 -6.59 -20.48 -3.51
C ALA A 107 -7.10 -19.84 -4.81
N VAL A 108 -6.22 -19.18 -5.58
CA VAL A 108 -6.56 -18.62 -6.90
C VAL A 108 -6.91 -19.73 -7.88
N ARG A 109 -6.13 -20.81 -7.94
CA ARG A 109 -6.40 -21.96 -8.81
C ARG A 109 -7.73 -22.65 -8.49
N ASP A 110 -8.03 -22.85 -7.20
CA ASP A 110 -9.28 -23.45 -6.76
C ASP A 110 -10.48 -22.58 -7.14
N THR A 111 -10.34 -21.26 -7.00
CA THR A 111 -11.37 -20.29 -7.40
C THR A 111 -11.57 -20.30 -8.92
N LEU A 112 -10.48 -20.26 -9.70
CA LEU A 112 -10.54 -20.35 -11.16
C LEU A 112 -11.21 -21.65 -11.62
N ALA A 113 -10.86 -22.79 -11.01
CA ALA A 113 -11.46 -24.08 -11.32
C ALA A 113 -12.95 -24.15 -11.02
N ARG A 114 -13.47 -23.34 -10.08
CA ARG A 114 -14.91 -23.19 -9.83
C ARG A 114 -15.57 -22.37 -10.94
N TYR A 115 -15.01 -21.21 -11.28
CA TYR A 115 -15.55 -20.34 -12.32
C TYR A 115 -15.61 -21.01 -13.70
N VAL A 116 -14.57 -21.75 -14.09
CA VAL A 116 -14.56 -22.48 -15.37
C VAL A 116 -15.71 -23.51 -15.45
N ARG A 117 -15.97 -24.25 -14.36
CA ARG A 117 -17.08 -25.22 -14.32
C ARG A 117 -18.46 -24.55 -14.39
N GLU A 118 -18.59 -23.37 -13.80
CA GLU A 118 -19.83 -22.59 -13.84
C GLU A 118 -20.09 -22.02 -15.25
N GLU A 119 -19.05 -21.59 -15.96
CA GLU A 119 -19.17 -21.17 -17.36
C GLU A 119 -19.57 -22.34 -18.26
N ASP A 120 -18.92 -23.50 -18.14
CA ASP A 120 -19.27 -24.70 -18.93
C ASP A 120 -20.71 -25.17 -18.68
N SER A 121 -21.19 -25.07 -17.44
CA SER A 121 -22.58 -25.41 -17.09
C SER A 121 -23.61 -24.42 -17.65
N LYS A 122 -23.24 -23.16 -17.89
CA LYS A 122 -24.14 -22.12 -18.41
C LYS A 122 -24.36 -22.25 -19.92
N TYR A 123 -23.36 -22.77 -20.64
CA TYR A 123 -23.43 -23.00 -22.09
C TYR A 123 -23.78 -24.45 -22.48
N GLY A 124 -23.71 -25.42 -21.56
CA GLY A 124 -24.05 -26.83 -21.79
C GLY A 124 -25.54 -27.19 -21.83
N VAL A 125 -26.47 -26.28 -21.48
CA VAL A 125 -27.92 -26.59 -21.39
C VAL A 125 -28.68 -26.35 -22.72
N SER A 126 -28.04 -25.79 -23.75
CA SER A 126 -28.74 -25.40 -25.00
C SER A 126 -28.74 -26.45 -26.13
N ALA A 127 -28.56 -27.73 -25.83
CA ALA A 127 -28.52 -28.77 -26.87
C ALA A 127 -29.28 -30.05 -26.49
N VAL A 128 -30.55 -29.95 -26.08
CA VAL A 128 -31.52 -31.05 -26.27
C VAL A 128 -32.89 -30.46 -26.56
N LYS A 129 -33.27 -30.37 -27.84
CA LYS A 129 -34.65 -30.48 -28.26
C LYS A 129 -34.73 -31.07 -29.67
#